data_AF-A0A3N6RR91-F1
#
_entry.id   AF-A0A3N6RR91-F1
#
_cell.length_a   1.000
_cell.length_b   1.000
_cell.length_c   1.000
_cell.angle_alpha   90.00
_cell.angle_beta   90.00
_cell.angle_gamma   90.00
#
_symmetry.space_group_name_H-M   'P 1'
#
loop_
_entity.id
_entity.type
_entity.pdbx_description
1 polymer ?
#
loop_
_entity_poly.entity_id
_entity_poly.type
_entity_poly.pdbx_seq_one_letter_code
_entity_poly.pdbx_strand_id
1 'polypeptide(L)'
;MRPFQSSTCLNPEQNKYAEAICDAAEKWGFFQVINYGVDLDVLDNVKAATHRFFNLPFEEMSRLTKENSLSTNVRFGMSFSPRAEKDYLSLFFVSEAEQFC
;
A
#
# COMPACT_ATOMS: atom_id res chain seq x y z
N MET A 1 -9.11 19.86 -7.67
CA MET A 1 -8.86 18.64 -8.47
C MET A 1 -8.07 19.01 -9.71
N ARG A 2 -6.91 18.37 -9.94
CA ARG A 2 -6.20 18.51 -11.23
C ARG A 2 -6.96 17.71 -12.29
N PRO A 3 -7.08 18.19 -13.54
CA PRO A 3 -7.83 17.49 -14.58
C PRO A 3 -7.21 16.12 -14.86
N PHE A 4 -8.05 15.10 -15.05
CA PHE A 4 -7.63 13.85 -15.65
C PHE A 4 -7.17 14.16 -17.07
N GLN A 5 -5.87 14.00 -17.32
CA GLN A 5 -5.26 14.33 -18.59
C GLN A 5 -5.75 13.37 -19.67
N SER A 6 -6.44 13.91 -20.68
CA SER A 6 -6.91 13.19 -21.87
C SER A 6 -5.74 12.56 -22.63
N SER A 7 -5.97 11.41 -23.27
CA SER A 7 -5.01 10.57 -23.99
C SER A 7 -4.20 11.27 -25.11
N THR A 8 -4.45 12.55 -25.36
CA THR A 8 -3.78 13.36 -26.39
C THR A 8 -2.57 14.15 -25.88
N CYS A 9 -2.21 14.08 -24.59
CA CYS A 9 -1.08 14.84 -24.03
C CYS A 9 0.11 14.01 -23.55
N LEU A 10 0.09 12.68 -23.71
CA LEU A 10 1.26 11.84 -23.45
C LEU A 10 2.24 11.92 -24.61
N ASN A 11 3.52 12.07 -24.31
CA ASN A 11 4.56 11.95 -25.34
C ASN A 11 4.70 10.48 -25.80
N PRO A 12 5.38 10.20 -26.93
CA PRO A 12 5.46 8.84 -27.48
C PRO A 12 5.98 7.78 -26.49
N GLU A 13 6.95 8.14 -25.64
CA GLU A 13 7.48 7.25 -24.60
C GLU A 13 6.44 6.96 -23.50
N GLN A 14 5.74 8.00 -23.04
CA GLN A 14 4.65 7.86 -22.07
C GLN A 14 3.51 7.01 -22.62
N ASN A 15 3.18 7.15 -23.90
CA ASN A 15 2.16 6.35 -24.56
C ASN A 15 2.55 4.86 -24.61
N LYS A 16 3.83 4.57 -24.88
CA LYS A 16 4.36 3.21 -24.86
C LYS A 16 4.27 2.55 -23.48
N TYR A 17 4.56 3.29 -22.39
CA TYR A 17 4.42 2.76 -21.04
C TYR A 17 2.96 2.53 -20.66
N ALA A 18 2.06 3.44 -21.06
CA ALA A 18 0.62 3.28 -20.83
C ALA A 18 0.08 2.01 -21.52
N GLU A 19 0.45 1.79 -22.78
CA GLU A 19 0.07 0.57 -23.52
C GLU A 19 0.61 -0.70 -22.85
N ALA A 20 1.87 -0.70 -22.42
CA ALA A 20 2.47 -1.85 -21.73
C ALA A 20 1.79 -2.16 -20.39
N ILE A 21 1.41 -1.12 -19.63
CA ILE A 21 0.67 -1.27 -18.37
C ILE A 21 -0.71 -1.89 -18.64
N CYS A 22 -1.46 -1.35 -19.61
CA CYS A 22 -2.78 -1.88 -19.98
C CYS A 22 -2.70 -3.33 -20.45
N ASP A 23 -1.75 -3.65 -21.33
CA ASP A 23 -1.55 -5.01 -21.85
C ASP A 23 -1.22 -6.00 -20.74
N ALA A 24 -0.32 -5.62 -19.81
CA ALA A 24 0.05 -6.48 -18.70
C ALA A 24 -1.10 -6.66 -17.70
N ALA A 25 -1.85 -5.59 -17.40
CA ALA A 25 -3.02 -5.65 -16.55
C ALA A 25 -4.12 -6.55 -17.14
N GLU A 26 -4.38 -6.47 -18.45
CA GLU A 26 -5.40 -7.27 -19.12
C GLU A 26 -5.02 -8.74 -19.22
N LYS A 27 -3.77 -9.04 -19.63
CA LYS A 27 -3.34 -10.42 -19.89
C LYS A 27 -2.92 -11.17 -18.63
N TRP A 28 -2.29 -10.49 -17.68
CA TRP A 28 -1.69 -11.12 -16.50
C TRP A 28 -2.34 -10.71 -15.18
N GLY A 29 -3.01 -9.55 -15.13
CA GLY A 29 -3.57 -9.00 -13.89
C GLY A 29 -2.53 -8.44 -12.91
N PHE A 30 -1.25 -8.41 -13.29
CA PHE A 30 -0.14 -7.94 -12.46
C PHE A 30 1.08 -7.56 -13.32
N PHE A 31 1.86 -6.59 -12.86
CA PHE A 31 3.14 -6.20 -13.43
C PHE A 31 4.05 -5.60 -12.36
N GLN A 32 5.35 -5.51 -12.66
CA GLN A 32 6.32 -4.82 -11.81
C GLN A 32 6.78 -3.54 -12.49
N VAL A 33 6.98 -2.49 -11.69
CA VAL A 33 7.54 -1.23 -12.16
C VAL A 33 8.93 -1.06 -11.57
N ILE A 34 9.90 -0.78 -12.43
CA ILE A 34 11.27 -0.42 -12.05
C ILE A 34 11.54 1.03 -12.46
N ASN A 35 12.53 1.68 -11.84
CA ASN A 35 12.92 3.06 -12.16
C ASN A 35 11.78 4.08 -12.06
N TYR A 36 10.85 3.90 -11.11
CA TYR A 36 9.67 4.75 -10.92
C TYR A 36 9.94 6.06 -10.15
N GLY A 37 11.21 6.40 -9.94
CA GLY A 37 11.63 7.69 -9.36
C GLY A 37 11.55 7.79 -7.83
N VAL A 38 11.16 6.72 -7.13
CA VAL A 38 11.27 6.66 -5.67
C VAL A 38 12.66 6.18 -5.30
N ASP A 39 13.30 6.91 -4.39
CA ASP A 39 14.62 6.56 -3.86
C ASP A 39 14.59 5.19 -3.17
N LEU A 40 15.62 4.39 -3.38
CA LEU A 40 15.76 3.07 -2.77
C LEU A 40 15.84 3.18 -1.25
N ASP A 41 16.44 4.25 -0.73
CA ASP A 41 16.52 4.49 0.71
C ASP A 41 15.12 4.64 1.33
N VAL A 42 14.15 5.21 0.61
CA VAL A 42 12.76 5.30 1.08
C VAL A 42 12.15 3.90 1.22
N LEU A 43 12.39 3.01 0.26
CA LEU A 43 11.88 1.64 0.31
C LEU A 43 12.50 0.85 1.47
N ASP A 44 13.80 0.99 1.67
CA ASP A 44 14.50 0.28 2.74
C ASP A 44 14.10 0.81 4.12
N ASN A 45 13.87 2.12 4.24
CA ASN A 45 13.31 2.71 5.45
C ASN A 45 11.89 2.22 5.76
N VAL A 46 11.02 2.09 4.76
CA VAL A 46 9.66 1.54 4.96
C VAL A 46 9.71 0.08 5.41
N LYS A 47 10.58 -0.75 4.80
CA LYS A 47 10.80 -2.14 5.26
C LYS A 47 11.29 -2.17 6.70
N ALA A 48 12.31 -1.37 7.03
CA ALA A 48 12.88 -1.32 8.36
C ALA A 48 11.86 -0.84 9.41
N ALA A 49 11.06 0.18 9.10
CA ALA A 49 9.99 0.68 9.96
C ALA A 49 8.92 -0.38 10.20
N THR A 50 8.52 -1.10 9.14
CA THR A 50 7.56 -2.22 9.22
C THR A 50 8.07 -3.30 10.17
N HIS A 51 9.33 -3.73 10.02
CA HIS A 51 9.94 -4.71 10.92
C HIS A 51 10.02 -4.22 12.37
N ARG A 52 10.42 -2.97 12.60
CA ARG A 52 10.46 -2.39 13.95
C ARG A 52 9.08 -2.38 14.60
N PHE A 53 8.05 -2.00 13.84
CA PHE A 53 6.68 -1.94 14.32
C PHE A 53 6.17 -3.31 14.78
N PHE A 54 6.30 -4.35 13.94
CA PHE A 54 5.81 -5.69 14.30
C PHE A 54 6.68 -6.41 15.34
N ASN A 55 7.85 -5.87 15.67
CA ASN A 55 8.70 -6.33 16.79
C ASN A 55 8.37 -5.62 18.12
N LEU A 56 7.46 -4.65 18.15
CA LEU A 56 7.02 -4.02 19.38
C LEU A 56 6.26 -5.02 20.27
N PRO A 57 6.21 -4.81 21.60
CA PRO A 57 5.35 -5.58 22.48
C PRO A 57 3.89 -5.51 22.04
N PHE A 58 3.15 -6.61 22.24
CA PHE A 58 1.73 -6.67 21.89
C PHE A 58 0.91 -5.57 22.54
N GLU A 59 1.23 -5.19 23.78
CA GLU A 59 0.54 -4.11 24.50
C GLU A 59 0.58 -2.79 23.72
N GLU A 60 1.71 -2.45 23.10
CA GLU A 60 1.84 -1.24 22.29
C GLU A 60 1.04 -1.33 20.99
N MET A 61 1.13 -2.46 20.29
CA MET A 61 0.38 -2.69 19.04
C MET A 61 -1.13 -2.75 19.29
N SER A 62 -1.55 -3.23 20.46
CA SER A 62 -2.97 -3.36 20.84
C SER A 62 -3.68 -2.02 20.89
N ARG A 63 -2.94 -0.92 21.12
CA ARG A 63 -3.47 0.46 21.10
C ARG A 63 -3.94 0.90 19.73
N LEU A 64 -3.52 0.21 18.67
CA LEU A 64 -3.89 0.51 17.30
C LEU A 64 -4.98 -0.42 16.76
N THR A 65 -5.54 -1.33 17.57
CA THR A 65 -6.68 -2.14 17.12
C THR A 65 -7.89 -1.27 16.86
N LYS A 66 -8.90 -1.81 16.16
CA LYS A 66 -10.13 -1.08 15.83
C LYS A 66 -10.80 -0.48 17.06
N GLU A 67 -10.73 -1.21 18.18
CA GLU A 67 -11.40 -0.88 19.43
C GLU A 67 -10.63 0.19 20.22
N ASN A 68 -9.31 0.25 20.09
CA ASN A 68 -8.43 1.07 20.92
C ASN A 68 -7.82 2.28 20.19
N SER A 69 -7.80 2.25 18.85
CA SER A 69 -7.20 3.31 18.05
C SER A 69 -7.96 4.63 18.23
N LEU A 70 -7.20 5.71 18.41
CA LEU A 70 -7.75 7.08 18.51
C LEU A 70 -8.24 7.62 17.16
N SER A 71 -7.94 6.91 16.06
CA SER A 71 -8.30 7.30 14.70
C SER A 71 -8.93 6.13 13.96
N THR A 72 -9.93 6.42 13.14
CA THR A 72 -10.53 5.45 12.21
C THR A 72 -9.58 5.09 11.05
N ASN A 73 -8.50 5.85 10.88
CA ASN A 73 -7.59 5.77 9.75
C ASN A 73 -6.38 4.87 9.98
N VAL A 74 -6.13 4.46 11.23
CA VAL A 74 -5.03 3.56 11.59
C VAL A 74 -5.63 2.34 12.28
N ARG A 75 -5.36 1.15 11.73
CA ARG A 75 -5.84 -0.11 12.30
C ARG A 75 -4.80 -1.21 12.22
N PHE A 76 -4.41 -1.72 13.38
CA PHE A 76 -3.72 -2.98 13.55
C PHE A 76 -4.73 -4.14 13.63
N GLY A 77 -4.51 -5.19 12.87
CA GLY A 77 -5.33 -6.39 12.86
C GLY A 77 -4.47 -7.64 12.89
N MET A 78 -4.86 -8.58 13.74
CA MET A 78 -4.35 -9.95 13.73
C MET A 78 -5.50 -10.89 13.42
N SER A 79 -5.30 -11.80 12.47
CA SER A 79 -6.21 -12.93 12.25
C SER A 79 -5.57 -14.16 12.86
N PHE A 80 -5.81 -14.40 14.16
CA PHE A 80 -5.53 -15.69 14.76
C PHE A 80 -6.74 -16.60 14.56
N SER A 81 -6.64 -17.56 13.64
CA SER A 81 -7.68 -18.55 13.42
C SER A 81 -7.11 -19.93 13.74
N PRO A 82 -7.65 -20.64 14.76
CA PRO A 82 -7.22 -22.00 15.08
C PRO A 82 -7.44 -23.02 13.94
N ARG A 83 -8.17 -22.62 12.89
CA ARG A 83 -8.50 -23.44 11.71
C ARG A 83 -7.75 -23.01 10.46
N ALA A 84 -6.97 -21.91 10.51
CA ALA A 84 -6.18 -21.46 9.38
C ALA A 84 -4.73 -21.93 9.54
N GLU A 85 -4.07 -22.26 8.43
CA GLU A 85 -2.65 -22.63 8.43
C GLU A 85 -1.72 -21.44 8.64
N LYS A 86 -2.21 -20.20 8.52
CA LYS A 86 -1.40 -18.98 8.63
C LYS A 86 -2.12 -17.91 9.43
N ASP A 87 -1.38 -17.35 10.39
CA ASP A 87 -1.74 -16.12 11.08
C ASP A 87 -1.28 -14.93 10.24
N TYR A 88 -2.17 -13.94 10.07
CA TYR A 88 -1.86 -12.72 9.34
C TYR A 88 -1.76 -11.55 10.33
N LEU A 89 -0.65 -10.83 10.24
CA LEU A 89 -0.47 -9.51 10.85
C LEU A 89 -0.70 -8.46 9.77
N SER A 90 -1.52 -7.46 10.08
CA SER A 90 -1.88 -6.40 9.15
C SER A 90 -1.88 -5.04 9.86
N LEU A 91 -1.32 -4.04 9.20
CA LEU A 91 -1.43 -2.64 9.58
C LEU A 91 -2.03 -1.89 8.40
N PHE A 92 -3.19 -1.27 8.62
CA PHE A 92 -3.86 -0.45 7.63
C PHE A 92 -3.73 1.01 8.02
N PHE A 93 -3.29 1.82 7.05
CA PHE A 93 -3.32 3.27 7.12
C PHE A 93 -4.10 3.79 5.92
N VAL A 94 -5.07 4.66 6.17
CA VAL A 94 -5.81 5.39 5.13
C VAL A 94 -5.57 6.88 5.35
N SER A 95 -5.09 7.60 4.34
CA SER A 95 -4.91 9.04 4.45
C SER A 95 -6.27 9.74 4.60
N GLU A 96 -6.34 10.79 5.42
CA GLU A 96 -7.57 11.61 5.56
C GLU A 96 -8.04 12.18 4.21
N ALA A 97 -7.11 12.40 3.28
CA ALA A 97 -7.42 12.89 1.93
C ALA A 97 -8.17 11.85 1.07
N GLU A 98 -8.16 10.58 1.44
CA GLU A 98 -8.75 9.46 0.69
C GLU A 98 -10.03 8.92 1.35
N GLN A 99 -10.45 9.52 2.48
CA GLN A 99 -11.61 9.07 3.26
C GLN A 99 -12.98 9.48 2.65
N PHE A 100 -12.97 10.29 1.59
CA PHE A 100 -14.17 10.83 0.93
C PHE A 100 -14.31 10.44 -0.56
N CYS A 101 -13.58 9.42 -1.02
CA CYS A 101 -13.82 8.82 -2.33
C CYS A 101 -14.75 7.61 -2.24
#